data_AF-A0A2P0QM80-F1
#
_entry.id   AF-A0A2P0QM80-F1
#
_cell.length_a   1.000
_cell.length_b   1.000
_cell.length_c   1.000
_cell.angle_alpha   90.00
_cell.angle_beta   90.00
_cell.angle_gamma   90.00
#
_symmetry.space_group_name_H-M   'P 1'
#
loop_
_entity.id
_entity.type
_entity.pdbx_description
1 polymer ?
#
loop_
_entity_poly.entity_id
_entity_poly.type
_entity_poly.pdbx_seq_one_letter_code
_entity_poly.pdbx_strand_id
1 'polypeptide(L)'
;NDAAIKRFQEQIEVVNIMESEDLNTIKAKINELKARDPGAFAADAIVVEVKEAAGGVEEAGGEVAPISGEMAIITARMKVIEKMVTNIGYRDKFAAGVYAGKIEGLMIGLIVSFALLGFMWMG
;
A
#
# COMPACT_ATOMS: atom_id res chain seq x y z
N ASN A 1 6.02 -35.37 1.16
CA ASN A 1 5.75 -34.00 1.64
C ASN A 1 6.06 -33.79 3.11
N ASP A 2 5.83 -34.76 4.00
CA ASP A 2 6.09 -34.60 5.45
C ASP A 2 7.53 -34.25 5.84
N ALA A 3 8.54 -34.74 5.12
CA ALA A 3 9.94 -34.40 5.39
C ALA A 3 10.24 -32.91 5.13
N ALA A 4 9.64 -32.32 4.09
CA ALA A 4 9.77 -30.89 3.78
C ALA A 4 9.02 -30.02 4.81
N ILE A 5 7.87 -30.49 5.30
CA ILE A 5 7.10 -29.82 6.35
C ILE A 5 7.88 -29.81 7.67
N LYS A 6 8.48 -30.93 8.07
CA LYS A 6 9.35 -31.00 9.27
C LYS A 6 10.57 -30.09 9.14
N ARG A 7 11.21 -30.08 7.96
CA ARG A 7 12.32 -29.16 7.67
C ARG A 7 11.93 -27.70 7.86
N PHE A 8 10.76 -27.30 7.37
CA PHE A 8 10.24 -25.95 7.55
C PHE A 8 9.99 -25.61 9.03
N GLN A 9 9.37 -26.52 9.77
CA GLN A 9 9.10 -26.35 11.21
C GLN A 9 10.37 -26.19 12.05
N GLU A 10 11.46 -26.86 11.68
CA GLU A 10 12.76 -26.76 12.37
C GLU A 10 13.55 -25.51 11.97
N GLN A 11 13.33 -25.00 10.75
CA GLN A 11 14.11 -23.91 10.19
C GLN A 11 13.64 -22.52 10.65
N ILE A 12 12.33 -22.33 10.89
CA ILE A 12 11.76 -21.00 11.12
C ILE A 12 11.10 -20.86 12.49
N GLU A 13 11.12 -19.64 13.03
CA GLU A 13 10.29 -19.22 14.16
C GLU A 13 9.06 -18.45 13.63
N VAL A 14 7.85 -18.83 14.03
CA VAL A 14 6.62 -18.12 13.63
C VAL A 14 6.31 -17.04 14.65
N VAL A 15 6.40 -15.77 14.23
CA VAL A 15 5.97 -14.61 15.02
C VAL A 15 4.61 -14.13 14.53
N ASN A 16 3.59 -14.22 15.38
CA ASN A 16 2.23 -13.81 15.03
C ASN A 16 2.05 -12.29 15.21
N ILE A 17 1.78 -11.61 14.10
CA ILE A 17 1.45 -10.18 14.04
C ILE A 17 0.19 -9.93 13.19
N MET A 18 -0.71 -10.93 13.07
CA MET A 18 -1.84 -10.87 12.13
C MET A 18 -2.81 -9.70 12.34
N GLU A 19 -2.87 -9.11 13.53
CA GLU A 19 -3.76 -7.99 13.85
C GLU A 19 -3.05 -6.62 13.83
N SER A 20 -1.79 -6.55 13.40
CA SER A 20 -1.02 -5.30 13.37
C SER A 20 -0.70 -4.87 11.94
N GLU A 21 -1.38 -3.81 11.48
CA GLU A 21 -1.08 -3.13 10.20
C GLU A 21 -0.17 -1.91 10.37
N ASP A 22 0.24 -1.61 11.60
CA ASP A 22 1.12 -0.47 11.88
C ASP A 22 2.57 -0.77 11.41
N LEU A 23 3.04 0.06 10.48
CA LEU A 23 4.37 -0.06 9.90
C LEU A 23 5.49 0.08 10.93
N ASN A 24 5.27 0.83 12.02
CA ASN A 24 6.28 0.98 13.06
C ASN A 24 6.43 -0.31 13.87
N THR A 25 5.31 -0.96 14.21
CA THR A 25 5.28 -2.25 14.90
C THR A 25 5.93 -3.35 14.06
N ILE A 26 5.64 -3.40 12.76
CA ILE A 26 6.27 -4.35 11.83
C ILE A 26 7.79 -4.10 11.75
N LYS A 27 8.22 -2.85 11.56
CA LYS A 27 9.65 -2.49 11.50
C LYS A 27 10.38 -2.84 12.80
N ALA A 28 9.77 -2.57 13.95
CA ALA A 28 10.34 -2.90 15.25
C ALA A 28 10.55 -4.41 15.39
N LYS A 29 9.56 -5.22 15.02
CA LYS A 29 9.66 -6.69 15.06
C LYS A 29 10.69 -7.25 14.08
N ILE A 30 10.81 -6.68 12.88
CA ILE A 30 11.88 -7.04 11.94
C ILE A 30 13.26 -6.75 12.54
N ASN A 31 13.44 -5.58 13.17
CA ASN A 31 14.72 -5.21 13.77
C ASN A 31 15.08 -6.10 14.97
N GLU A 32 14.08 -6.47 15.79
CA GLU A 32 14.25 -7.44 16.88
C GLU A 32 14.73 -8.81 16.37
N LEU A 33 14.11 -9.32 15.30
CA LEU A 33 14.49 -10.60 14.70
C LEU A 33 15.86 -10.54 14.03
N LYS A 34 16.22 -9.43 13.37
CA LYS A 34 17.57 -9.22 12.83
C LYS A 34 18.64 -9.21 13.92
N ALA A 35 18.33 -8.64 15.09
CA ALA A 35 19.28 -8.62 16.21
C ALA A 35 19.48 -10.01 16.83
N ARG A 36 18.50 -10.92 16.67
CA ARG A 36 18.51 -12.30 17.17
C ARG A 36 18.90 -13.33 16.10
N ASP A 37 19.48 -12.90 14.99
CA ASP A 37 19.78 -13.78 13.86
C ASP A 37 20.72 -14.94 14.28
N PRO A 38 20.25 -16.21 14.29
CA PRO A 38 21.08 -17.37 14.61
C PRO A 38 21.99 -17.80 13.44
N GLY A 39 21.93 -17.10 12.31
CA GLY A 39 22.65 -17.44 11.09
C GLY A 39 21.92 -18.47 10.23
N ALA A 40 22.57 -18.87 9.13
CA ALA A 40 21.98 -19.82 8.19
C ALA A 40 21.73 -21.18 8.85
N PHE A 41 20.56 -21.75 8.59
CA PHE A 41 20.21 -23.08 9.11
C PHE A 41 21.14 -24.14 8.52
N ALA A 42 21.69 -24.99 9.38
CA ALA A 42 22.75 -25.93 9.02
C ALA A 42 22.23 -27.19 8.30
N ALA A 43 21.62 -27.03 7.13
CA ALA A 43 21.62 -28.08 6.11
C ALA A 43 21.44 -27.54 4.70
N ASP A 44 21.68 -28.41 3.73
CA ASP A 44 21.66 -28.10 2.32
C ASP A 44 20.30 -27.60 1.84
N ALA A 45 20.33 -26.81 0.76
CA ALA A 45 19.13 -26.32 0.12
C ALA A 45 18.26 -27.49 -0.37
N ILE A 46 17.01 -27.53 0.08
CA ILE A 46 16.03 -28.51 -0.39
C ILE A 46 15.26 -27.93 -1.57
N VAL A 47 15.31 -28.60 -2.72
CA VAL A 47 14.46 -28.29 -3.87
C VAL A 47 13.19 -29.13 -3.75
N VAL A 48 12.10 -28.50 -3.33
CA VAL A 48 10.79 -29.16 -3.27
C VAL A 48 10.11 -28.95 -4.61
N GLU A 49 10.11 -29.97 -5.46
CA GLU A 49 9.28 -29.98 -6.67
C GLU A 49 7.81 -30.04 -6.26
N VAL A 50 7.14 -28.90 -6.34
CA VAL A 50 5.68 -28.82 -6.20
C VAL A 50 5.09 -29.40 -7.48
N LYS A 51 4.90 -30.72 -7.51
CA LYS A 51 4.11 -31.37 -8.56
C LYS A 51 2.71 -30.78 -8.47
N GLU A 52 2.34 -30.00 -9.48
CA GLU A 52 1.02 -29.44 -9.61
C GLU A 52 -0.04 -30.55 -9.62
N ALA A 53 -0.66 -30.78 -8.47
CA ALA A 53 -2.09 -31.02 -8.49
C ALA A 53 -2.75 -29.65 -8.72
N ALA A 54 -2.70 -29.19 -9.97
CA ALA A 54 -3.24 -27.92 -10.47
C ALA A 54 -2.75 -26.63 -9.79
N GLY A 55 -1.87 -25.88 -10.48
CA GLY A 55 -1.76 -24.44 -10.25
C GLY A 55 -0.39 -23.97 -9.80
N GLY A 56 0.63 -24.23 -10.62
CA GLY A 56 1.89 -23.53 -10.55
C GLY A 56 1.74 -22.20 -11.27
N VAL A 57 2.03 -21.13 -10.53
CA VAL A 57 2.30 -19.82 -11.12
C VAL A 57 3.81 -19.74 -11.21
N GLU A 58 4.38 -20.27 -12.30
CA GLU A 58 5.62 -19.73 -12.81
C GLU A 58 5.31 -18.35 -13.40
N GLU A 59 6.00 -17.33 -12.91
CA GLU A 59 6.08 -16.03 -13.57
C GLU A 59 6.84 -16.16 -14.90
N ALA A 60 6.15 -16.62 -15.95
CA ALA A 60 6.62 -16.52 -17.32
C ALA A 60 5.43 -16.59 -18.28
N GLY A 61 4.88 -15.43 -18.64
CA GLY A 61 3.82 -15.34 -19.66
C GLY A 61 2.46 -15.07 -19.06
N GLY A 62 1.90 -13.91 -19.41
CA GLY A 62 0.59 -13.49 -18.92
C GLY A 62 -0.50 -14.48 -19.30
N GLU A 63 -0.95 -15.25 -18.32
CA GLU A 63 -2.29 -15.82 -18.36
C GLU A 63 -2.89 -15.72 -16.96
N VAL A 64 -3.92 -14.90 -16.86
CA VAL A 64 -4.64 -14.61 -15.63
C VAL A 64 -5.30 -15.89 -15.17
N ALA A 65 -4.82 -16.47 -14.05
CA ALA A 65 -5.47 -17.60 -13.41
C ALA A 65 -6.98 -17.30 -13.23
N PRO A 66 -7.89 -18.21 -13.60
CA PRO A 66 -9.31 -17.99 -13.42
C PRO A 66 -9.58 -17.91 -11.92
N ILE A 67 -9.86 -16.70 -11.46
CA ILE A 67 -10.26 -16.41 -10.09
C ILE A 67 -11.51 -17.26 -9.82
N SER A 68 -11.54 -18.02 -8.72
CA SER A 68 -12.76 -18.75 -8.31
C SER A 68 -13.92 -17.74 -8.25
N GLY A 69 -15.14 -18.16 -8.65
CA GLY A 69 -16.26 -17.22 -8.82
C GLY A 69 -16.54 -16.33 -7.61
N GLU A 70 -16.27 -16.82 -6.39
CA GLU A 70 -16.40 -16.08 -5.14
C GLU A 70 -15.28 -15.03 -4.95
N MET A 71 -14.03 -15.42 -5.22
CA MET A 71 -12.89 -14.49 -5.19
C MET A 71 -13.01 -13.41 -6.28
N ALA A 72 -13.61 -13.74 -7.43
CA ALA A 72 -13.82 -12.79 -8.52
C ALA A 72 -14.79 -11.67 -8.11
N ILE A 73 -15.83 -12.01 -7.34
CA ILE A 73 -16.78 -11.05 -6.80
C ILE A 73 -16.12 -10.15 -5.74
N ILE A 74 -15.28 -10.72 -4.88
CA ILE A 74 -14.55 -9.95 -3.85
C ILE A 74 -13.57 -8.98 -4.52
N THR A 75 -12.76 -9.44 -5.47
CA THR A 75 -11.83 -8.59 -6.21
C THR A 75 -12.56 -7.52 -7.03
N ALA A 76 -13.72 -7.84 -7.62
CA ALA A 76 -14.53 -6.85 -8.33
C ALA A 76 -15.03 -5.76 -7.38
N ARG A 77 -15.52 -6.11 -6.19
CA ARG A 77 -15.92 -5.15 -5.16
C ARG A 77 -14.76 -4.30 -4.67
N MET A 78 -13.59 -4.90 -4.44
CA MET A 78 -12.37 -4.15 -4.09
C MET A 78 -11.96 -3.15 -5.17
N LYS A 79 -11.98 -3.53 -6.45
CA LYS A 79 -11.68 -2.63 -7.57
C LYS A 79 -12.68 -1.48 -7.69
N VAL A 80 -13.95 -1.71 -7.34
CA VAL A 80 -14.97 -0.65 -7.31
C VAL A 80 -14.68 0.34 -6.18
N ILE A 81 -14.32 -0.16 -4.99
CA ILE A 81 -13.92 0.69 -3.85
C ILE A 81 -12.68 1.52 -4.20
N GLU A 82 -11.66 0.91 -4.78
CA GLU A 82 -10.44 1.59 -5.22
C GLU A 82 -10.77 2.74 -6.18
N LYS A 83 -11.58 2.49 -7.21
CA LYS A 83 -12.02 3.53 -8.16
C LYS A 83 -12.82 4.66 -7.49
N MET A 84 -13.66 4.35 -6.50
CA MET A 84 -14.40 5.38 -5.76
C MET A 84 -13.46 6.26 -4.93
N VAL A 85 -12.49 5.66 -4.23
CA VAL A 85 -11.48 6.38 -3.44
C VAL A 85 -10.61 7.26 -4.33
N THR A 86 -10.14 6.77 -5.47
CA THR A 86 -9.37 7.58 -6.43
C THR A 86 -10.18 8.77 -6.95
N ASN A 87 -11.47 8.56 -7.27
CA ASN A 87 -12.34 9.65 -7.73
C ASN A 87 -12.57 10.71 -6.64
N ILE A 88 -12.74 10.30 -5.39
CA ILE A 88 -12.84 11.24 -4.26
C ILE A 88 -11.55 12.05 -4.14
N GLY A 89 -10.38 11.41 -4.16
CA GLY A 89 -9.09 12.11 -4.11
C GLY A 89 -8.87 13.09 -5.26
N TYR A 90 -9.33 12.75 -6.47
CA TYR A 90 -9.32 13.67 -7.60
C TYR A 90 -10.21 14.89 -7.31
N ARG A 91 -11.49 14.67 -6.95
CA ARG A 91 -12.44 15.75 -6.65
C ARG A 91 -11.97 16.65 -5.50
N ASP A 92 -11.39 16.08 -4.45
CA ASP A 92 -10.81 16.84 -3.34
C ASP A 92 -9.62 17.68 -3.77
N LYS A 93 -8.72 17.14 -4.61
CA LYS A 93 -7.60 17.92 -5.15
C LYS A 93 -8.08 19.10 -6.02
N PHE A 94 -9.10 18.90 -6.85
CA PHE A 94 -9.70 19.98 -7.63
C PHE A 94 -10.40 21.01 -6.73
N ALA A 95 -11.16 20.55 -5.73
CA ALA A 95 -11.81 21.42 -4.77
C ALA A 95 -10.77 22.25 -4.01
N ALA A 96 -9.76 21.61 -3.43
CA ALA A 96 -8.67 22.28 -2.72
C ALA A 96 -7.94 23.31 -3.60
N GLY A 97 -7.67 22.98 -4.86
CA GLY A 97 -7.07 23.92 -5.82
C GLY A 97 -7.97 25.13 -6.11
N VAL A 98 -9.28 24.92 -6.31
CA VAL A 98 -10.25 26.01 -6.55
C VAL A 98 -10.44 26.86 -5.29
N TYR A 99 -10.50 26.24 -4.11
CA TYR A 99 -10.62 26.97 -2.83
C TYR A 99 -9.36 27.79 -2.54
N ALA A 100 -8.17 27.23 -2.74
CA ALA A 100 -6.91 27.96 -2.60
C ALA A 100 -6.85 29.16 -3.57
N GLY A 101 -7.15 28.95 -4.85
CA GLY A 101 -7.15 30.02 -5.84
C GLY A 101 -8.18 31.13 -5.56
N LYS A 102 -9.36 30.79 -5.02
CA LYS A 102 -10.36 31.78 -4.59
C LYS A 102 -9.87 32.62 -3.42
N ILE A 103 -9.22 31.99 -2.43
CA ILE A 103 -8.70 32.69 -1.25
C ILE A 103 -7.54 33.60 -1.65
N GLU A 104 -6.60 33.13 -2.47
CA GLU A 104 -5.48 33.94 -2.97
C GLU A 104 -5.97 35.14 -3.80
N GLY A 105 -6.93 34.91 -4.71
CA GLY A 105 -7.51 35.97 -5.53
C GLY A 105 -8.22 37.04 -4.70
N LEU A 106 -8.95 36.63 -3.65
CA LEU A 106 -9.58 37.56 -2.72
C LEU A 106 -8.54 38.41 -1.98
N MET A 107 -7.46 37.78 -1.48
CA MET A 107 -6.41 38.48 -0.74
C MET A 107 -5.68 39.51 -1.61
N ILE A 108 -5.31 39.14 -2.84
CA ILE A 108 -4.67 40.07 -3.79
C ILE A 108 -5.62 41.22 -4.13
N GLY A 109 -6.89 40.92 -4.44
CA GLY A 109 -7.89 41.94 -4.77
C GLY A 109 -8.11 42.94 -3.63
N LEU A 110 -8.12 42.46 -2.39
CA LEU A 110 -8.33 43.28 -1.21
C LEU A 110 -7.12 44.17 -0.90
N ILE A 111 -5.90 43.65 -1.05
CA ILE A 111 -4.66 44.44 -0.93
C ILE A 111 -4.59 45.53 -2.00
N VAL A 112 -4.85 45.18 -3.26
CA VAL A 112 -4.82 46.15 -4.37
C VAL A 112 -5.89 47.24 -4.18
N SER A 113 -7.08 46.87 -3.72
CA SER A 113 -8.16 47.83 -3.44
C SER A 113 -7.75 48.83 -2.35
N PHE A 114 -7.15 48.38 -1.24
CA PHE A 114 -6.67 49.28 -0.20
C PHE A 114 -5.48 50.14 -0.64
N ALA A 115 -4.58 49.60 -1.46
CA ALA A 115 -3.48 50.38 -2.02
C ALA A 115 -4.02 51.53 -2.88
N LEU A 116 -4.96 51.25 -3.80
CA LEU A 116 -5.56 52.26 -4.67
C LEU A 116 -6.36 53.31 -3.88
N LEU A 117 -7.16 52.89 -2.89
CA LEU A 117 -7.88 53.82 -2.02
C LEU A 117 -6.92 54.69 -1.20
N GLY A 118 -5.82 54.11 -0.70
CA GLY A 118 -4.79 54.85 0.03
C GLY A 118 -4.08 55.89 -0.84
N PHE A 119 -3.78 55.56 -2.10
CA PHE A 119 -3.23 56.52 -3.05
C PHE A 119 -4.23 57.62 -3.44
N MET A 120 -5.52 57.30 -3.57
CA MET A 120 -6.57 58.27 -3.88
C MET A 120 -6.83 59.27 -2.74
N TRP A 121 -6.57 58.87 -1.49
CA TRP A 121 -6.76 59.75 -0.33
C TRP A 121 -5.49 60.56 0.02
N MET A 122 -4.32 60.15 -0.46
CA MET A 122 -3.05 60.88 -0.27
C MET A 122 -2.71 61.86 -1.41
N GLY A 123 -3.42 61.83 -2.54
CA GLY A 123 -3.34 62.81 -3.62
C GLY A 123 -4.45 63.84 -3.54
#